data_AF-A0A134ADC9-F1
#
_entry.id   AF-A0A134ADC9-F1
#
_cell.length_a   1.000
_cell.length_b   1.000
_cell.length_c   1.000
_cell.angle_alpha   90.00
_cell.angle_beta   90.00
_cell.angle_gamma   90.00
#
_symmetry.space_group_name_H-M   'P 1'
#
loop_
_entity.id
_entity.type
_entity.pdbx_description
1 polymer ?
#
loop_
_entity_poly.entity_id
_entity_poly.type
_entity_poly.pdbx_seq_one_letter_code
_entity_poly.pdbx_strand_id
1 'polypeptide(L)'
;MEKLREEYKDKVIIKTVDIRKEQKFASEFPIRVTPTLFYYNADGTPFKASEDLAKKINYVAYQDKKTDELKFGGSESVVEYEGLKEIIEEMLKNVK
;
A
#
# COMPACT_ATOMS: atom_id res chain seq x y z
N MET A 1 9.07 7.14 7.64
CA MET A 1 7.89 7.72 6.95
C MET A 1 8.05 9.21 6.68
N GLU A 2 8.50 10.04 7.62
CA GLU A 2 8.71 11.48 7.40
C GLU A 2 9.63 11.78 6.22
N LYS A 3 10.81 11.16 6.17
CA LYS A 3 11.73 11.30 5.03
C LYS A 3 11.10 10.98 3.67
N LEU A 4 10.26 9.93 3.59
CA LEU A 4 9.54 9.59 2.35
C LEU A 4 8.50 10.66 1.98
N ARG A 5 7.81 11.23 2.97
CA ARG A 5 6.84 12.32 2.74
C ARG A 5 7.54 13.57 2.18
N GLU A 6 8.77 13.84 2.61
CA GLU A 6 9.57 14.93 2.09
C GLU A 6 10.13 14.63 0.70
N GLU A 7 10.72 13.46 0.48
CA GLU A 7 11.34 13.05 -0.80
C GLU A 7 10.31 12.97 -1.93
N TYR A 8 9.09 12.51 -1.64
CA TYR A 8 8.00 12.38 -2.60
C TYR A 8 6.87 13.39 -2.37
N LYS A 9 7.21 14.53 -1.76
CA LYS A 9 6.29 15.63 -1.59
C LYS A 9 5.68 15.99 -2.95
N ASP A 10 4.36 16.25 -2.94
CA ASP A 10 3.57 16.62 -4.12
C ASP A 10 3.45 15.53 -5.20
N LYS A 11 4.04 14.34 -5.00
CA LYS A 11 3.93 13.18 -5.90
C LYS A 11 3.07 12.05 -5.35
N VAL A 12 3.16 11.80 -4.04
CA VAL A 12 2.37 10.76 -3.37
C VAL A 12 1.83 11.25 -2.03
N ILE A 13 0.69 10.69 -1.63
CA ILE A 13 0.13 10.89 -0.30
C ILE A 13 0.45 9.67 0.54
N ILE A 14 1.25 9.86 1.58
CA ILE A 14 1.43 8.85 2.62
C ILE A 14 0.48 9.22 3.76
N LYS A 15 -0.42 8.32 4.17
CA LYS A 15 -1.30 8.54 5.32
C LYS A 15 -1.03 7.47 6.37
N THR A 16 -0.89 7.90 7.62
CA THR A 16 -0.76 7.00 8.77
C THR A 16 -2.01 7.14 9.60
N VAL A 17 -2.59 6.00 9.99
CA VAL A 17 -3.84 5.92 10.75
C VAL A 17 -3.59 5.12 12.02
N ASP A 18 -4.00 5.67 13.16
CA ASP A 18 -4.01 4.95 14.43
C ASP A 18 -5.32 4.17 14.54
N ILE A 19 -5.25 2.86 14.30
CA ILE A 19 -6.43 1.98 14.28
C ILE A 19 -7.14 1.89 15.62
N ARG A 20 -6.47 2.23 16.73
CA ARG A 20 -7.11 2.23 18.06
C ARG A 20 -8.02 3.43 18.23
N LYS A 21 -7.70 4.54 17.57
CA LYS A 21 -8.50 5.78 17.56
C LYS A 21 -9.56 5.77 16.46
N GLU A 22 -9.21 5.26 15.28
CA GLU A 22 -10.05 5.26 14.09
C GLU A 22 -10.71 3.90 13.83
N GLN A 23 -11.29 3.27 14.87
CA GLN A 23 -11.78 1.88 14.82
C GLN A 23 -12.83 1.64 13.74
N LYS A 24 -13.79 2.58 13.58
CA LYS A 24 -14.83 2.48 12.56
C LYS A 24 -14.24 2.43 11.16
N PHE A 25 -13.32 3.36 10.85
CA PHE A 25 -12.63 3.38 9.57
C PHE A 25 -11.76 2.12 9.38
N ALA A 26 -11.01 1.71 10.41
CA ALA A 26 -10.16 0.52 10.34
C ALA A 26 -10.95 -0.77 10.07
N SER A 27 -12.20 -0.86 10.53
CA SER A 27 -13.07 -2.02 10.30
C SER A 27 -13.47 -2.23 8.83
N GLU A 28 -13.28 -1.22 7.98
CA GLU A 28 -13.53 -1.31 6.53
C GLU A 28 -12.37 -2.00 5.78
N PHE A 29 -11.25 -2.27 6.45
CA PHE A 29 -10.06 -2.87 5.88
C PHE A 29 -9.77 -4.25 6.48
N PRO A 30 -9.17 -5.18 5.72
CA PRO A 30 -8.84 -6.52 6.20
C PRO A 30 -7.56 -6.56 7.05
N ILE A 31 -7.42 -5.66 8.04
CA ILE A 31 -6.22 -5.53 8.88
C ILE A 31 -6.17 -6.67 9.91
N ARG A 32 -5.08 -7.46 9.88
CA ARG A 32 -4.87 -8.59 10.81
C ARG A 32 -3.69 -8.37 11.77
N VAL A 33 -2.74 -7.56 11.35
CA VAL A 33 -1.48 -7.29 12.08
C VAL A 33 -1.13 -5.81 11.96
N THR A 34 -0.17 -5.34 12.76
CA THR A 34 0.35 -3.98 12.64
C THR A 34 1.88 -4.02 12.58
N PRO A 35 2.53 -3.28 11.65
CA PRO A 35 1.92 -2.40 10.65
C PRO A 35 1.33 -3.17 9.45
N THR A 36 0.26 -2.63 8.87
CA THR A 36 -0.22 -2.99 7.52
C THR A 36 -0.17 -1.75 6.64
N LEU A 37 0.36 -1.91 5.44
CA LEU A 37 0.47 -0.87 4.42
C LEU A 37 -0.44 -1.24 3.26
N PHE A 38 -1.30 -0.32 2.84
CA PHE A 38 -2.08 -0.45 1.61
C PHE A 38 -1.59 0.56 0.59
N TYR A 39 -1.52 0.13 -0.67
CA TYR A 39 -0.99 0.92 -1.78
C TYR A 39 -2.11 1.18 -2.80
N TYR A 40 -2.22 2.42 -3.24
CA TYR A 40 -3.25 2.85 -4.18
C TYR A 40 -2.60 3.65 -5.31
N ASN A 41 -3.09 3.42 -6.53
CA ASN A 41 -2.75 4.24 -7.68
C ASN A 41 -3.39 5.64 -7.54
N ALA A 42 -2.97 6.57 -8.39
CA ALA A 42 -3.48 7.95 -8.39
C ALA A 42 -5.00 8.04 -8.66
N ASP A 43 -5.57 7.06 -9.36
CA ASP A 43 -7.01 6.96 -9.64
C ASP A 43 -7.82 6.32 -8.49
N GLY A 44 -7.17 5.96 -7.39
CA GLY A 44 -7.77 5.33 -6.23
C GLY A 44 -7.93 3.81 -6.33
N THR A 45 -7.56 3.18 -7.45
CA THR A 45 -7.55 1.72 -7.57
C THR A 45 -6.43 1.10 -6.74
N PRO A 46 -6.59 -0.14 -6.22
CA PRO A 46 -5.53 -0.83 -5.52
C PRO A 46 -4.31 -1.07 -6.43
N PHE A 47 -3.11 -0.76 -5.93
CA PHE A 47 -1.88 -1.01 -6.66
C PHE A 47 -1.56 -2.51 -6.66
N LYS A 48 -1.30 -3.07 -7.84
CA LYS A 48 -0.80 -4.44 -8.02
C LYS A 48 0.70 -4.39 -8.31
N ALA A 49 1.50 -4.90 -7.38
CA ALA A 49 2.96 -4.96 -7.55
C ALA A 49 3.38 -5.93 -8.67
N SER A 50 4.47 -5.60 -9.37
CA SER A 50 5.21 -6.51 -10.23
C SER A 50 5.70 -7.74 -9.46
N GLU A 51 5.98 -8.85 -10.16
CA GLU A 51 6.40 -10.10 -9.49
C GLU A 51 7.67 -9.95 -8.66
N ASP A 52 8.65 -9.17 -9.15
CA ASP A 52 9.91 -8.95 -8.46
C ASP A 52 9.72 -8.08 -7.21
N LEU A 53 8.95 -6.99 -7.33
CA LEU A 53 8.63 -6.15 -6.19
C LEU A 53 7.79 -6.91 -5.16
N ALA A 54 6.81 -7.70 -5.61
CA ALA A 54 5.91 -8.47 -4.76
C ALA A 54 6.68 -9.43 -3.84
N LYS A 55 7.69 -10.12 -4.37
CA LYS A 55 8.58 -11.00 -3.59
C LYS A 55 9.38 -10.20 -2.55
N LYS A 56 9.91 -9.05 -2.95
CA LYS A 56 10.76 -8.21 -2.09
C LYS A 56 10.02 -7.65 -0.87
N ILE A 57 8.75 -7.25 -1.04
CA ILE A 57 7.97 -6.58 0.01
C ILE A 57 7.00 -7.52 0.74
N ASN A 58 7.06 -8.83 0.47
CA ASN A 58 6.08 -9.83 0.92
C ASN A 58 4.65 -9.35 0.66
N TYR A 59 4.38 -8.99 -0.59
CA TYR A 59 3.12 -8.39 -1.00
C TYR A 59 1.94 -9.33 -0.76
N VAL A 60 0.84 -8.75 -0.28
CA VAL A 60 -0.44 -9.42 -0.07
C VAL A 60 -1.51 -8.81 -0.97
N ALA A 61 -2.31 -9.69 -1.58
CA ALA A 61 -3.47 -9.32 -2.39
C ALA A 61 -4.75 -9.80 -1.71
N TYR A 62 -5.70 -8.89 -1.52
CA TYR A 62 -7.05 -9.23 -1.08
C TYR A 62 -7.97 -9.10 -2.30
N GLN A 63 -8.43 -10.25 -2.80
CA GLN A 63 -9.26 -10.34 -3.99
C GLN A 63 -10.67 -10.79 -3.64
N ASP A 64 -11.63 -10.32 -4.42
CA ASP A 64 -12.98 -10.89 -4.41
C ASP A 64 -12.92 -12.31 -4.96
N LYS A 65 -13.40 -13.30 -4.20
CA LYS A 65 -13.32 -14.72 -4.57
C LYS A 65 -14.19 -15.12 -5.76
N LYS A 66 -15.15 -14.28 -6.17
CA LYS A 66 -16.06 -14.56 -7.27
C LYS A 66 -15.58 -13.92 -8.57
N THR A 67 -14.98 -12.74 -8.48
CA THR A 67 -14.60 -11.95 -9.67
C THR A 67 -13.08 -11.88 -9.89
N ASP A 68 -12.28 -12.37 -8.95
CA ASP A 68 -10.81 -12.21 -8.89
C ASP A 68 -10.33 -10.75 -8.88
N GLU A 69 -11.27 -9.81 -8.71
CA GLU A 69 -10.98 -8.37 -8.68
C GLU A 69 -10.16 -8.03 -7.43
N LEU A 70 -9.06 -7.30 -7.62
CA LEU A 70 -8.21 -6.82 -6.54
C LEU A 70 -8.97 -5.73 -5.76
N LYS A 71 -9.26 -6.00 -4.48
CA LYS A 71 -9.88 -5.03 -3.56
C LYS A 71 -8.85 -4.26 -2.75
N PHE A 72 -7.76 -4.91 -2.36
CA PHE A 72 -6.64 -4.27 -1.67
C PHE A 72 -5.31 -4.93 -2.03
N GLY A 73 -4.25 -4.13 -2.09
CA GLY A 73 -2.88 -4.55 -2.31
C GLY A 73 -1.95 -3.92 -1.29
N GLY A 74 -1.03 -4.67 -0.70
CA GLY A 74 -0.30 -4.18 0.45
C GLY A 74 0.84 -5.05 0.98
N SER A 75 1.33 -4.69 2.17
CA SER A 75 2.27 -5.48 2.97
C SER A 75 1.77 -5.55 4.42
N GLU A 76 1.88 -6.72 5.05
CA GLU A 76 1.49 -6.97 6.46
C GLU A 76 2.70 -6.99 7.41
N SER A 77 3.83 -6.42 6.98
CA SER A 77 5.05 -6.32 7.79
C SER A 77 5.67 -4.94 7.65
N VAL A 78 6.71 -4.69 8.46
CA VAL A 78 7.61 -3.56 8.19
C VAL A 78 8.24 -3.77 6.81
N VAL A 79 8.26 -2.71 6.00
CA VAL A 79 8.95 -2.65 4.72
C VAL A 79 10.11 -1.67 4.87
N GLU A 80 11.29 -2.06 4.41
CA GLU A 80 12.48 -1.22 4.46
C GLU A 80 12.35 0.01 3.57
N TYR A 81 13.15 1.05 3.87
CA TYR A 81 13.10 2.33 3.18
C TYR A 81 13.21 2.21 1.66
N GLU A 82 14.17 1.43 1.17
CA GLU A 82 14.37 1.23 -0.28
C GLU A 82 13.21 0.45 -0.92
N GLY A 83 12.63 -0.51 -0.19
CA GLY A 83 11.42 -1.20 -0.66
C GLY A 83 10.22 -0.25 -0.80
N LEU A 84 10.03 0.65 0.16
CA LEU A 84 9.00 1.70 0.09
C LEU A 84 9.23 2.66 -1.09
N LYS A 85 10.49 3.00 -1.39
CA LYS A 85 10.83 3.80 -2.56
C LYS A 85 10.50 3.09 -3.86
N GLU A 86 10.86 1.82 -3.98
CA GLU A 86 10.54 1.03 -5.17
C GLU A 86 9.04 0.90 -5.41
N ILE A 87 8.24 0.72 -4.34
CA ILE A 87 6.78 0.76 -4.44
C ILE A 87 6.30 2.09 -5.02
N ILE A 88 6.78 3.21 -4.48
CA ILE A 88 6.39 4.55 -4.94
C ILE A 88 6.79 4.77 -6.41
N GLU A 89 8.02 4.44 -6.78
CA GLU A 89 8.52 4.60 -8.14
C GLU A 89 7.76 3.72 -9.14
N GLU A 90 7.36 2.51 -8.75
CA GLU A 90 6.53 1.64 -9.60
C GLU A 90 5.10 2.20 -9.74
N MET A 91 4.49 2.71 -8.67
CA MET A 91 3.20 3.41 -8.75
C MET A 91 3.26 4.61 -9.68
N LEU A 92 4.32 5.44 -9.59
CA LEU A 92 4.48 6.63 -10.43
C LEU A 92 4.67 6.31 -11.91
N LYS A 93 5.34 5.20 -12.25
CA LYS A 93 5.45 4.72 -13.64
C LYS A 93 4.12 4.30 -14.25
N ASN A 94 3.16 3.92 -13.41
CA ASN A 94 1.83 3.48 -13.85
C ASN A 94 0.84 4.64 -14.02
N VAL A 95 1.21 5.86 -13.60
CA VAL A 95 0.41 7.07 -13.84
C VAL A 95 0.55 7.46 -15.32
N LYS A 96 -0.58 7.50 -16.03
CA LYS A 96 -0.67 7.97 -17.43
C LYS A 96 -0.86 9.48 -17.51
#